data_AF-A0A1F5V7E4-F1
#
_entry.id   AF-A0A1F5V7E4-F1
#
_cell.length_a   1.000
_cell.length_b   1.000
_cell.length_c   1.000
_cell.angle_alpha   90.00
_cell.angle_beta   90.00
_cell.angle_gamma   90.00
#
_symmetry.space_group_name_H-M   'P 1'
#
loop_
_entity.id
_entity.type
_entity.pdbx_description
1 polymer ?
#
loop_
_entity_poly.entity_id
_entity_poly.type
_entity_poly.pdbx_seq_one_letter_code
_entity_poly.pdbx_strand_id
1 'polypeptide(L)'
;MRKSVLLSIFLVVTMGLVVVFAQQEKPADKDKLDEAIVQGEFAILYVKALRIPTPPGGWTPQSAANQLTSLGIEPKEGWKLDEILTEAVMIDLVKYIGIPLFTHKPDKAVTRALANYVFLRFEKFFRVFQPFIDTTSGKTATYIYQEGNPIPVGPVSPAEP
;
A
#
# COMPACT_ATOMS: atom_id res chain seq x y z
N MET A 1 13.51 22.45 56.62
CA MET A 1 13.47 20.97 56.48
C MET A 1 14.36 20.60 55.30
N ARG A 2 15.50 19.93 55.53
CA ARG A 2 15.83 18.54 55.09
C ARG A 2 15.61 18.28 53.56
N LYS A 3 16.69 18.19 52.75
CA LYS A 3 17.48 16.98 52.32
C LYS A 3 16.70 16.12 51.29
N SER A 4 17.21 15.58 50.17
CA SER A 4 18.56 15.39 49.55
C SER A 4 18.46 15.60 48.01
N VAL A 5 19.48 15.74 47.14
CA VAL A 5 20.97 15.51 47.09
C VAL A 5 21.42 14.16 46.47
N LEU A 6 22.05 14.25 45.26
CA LEU A 6 22.96 13.29 44.55
C LEU A 6 22.36 11.99 43.91
N LEU A 7 22.56 11.71 42.59
CA LEU A 7 23.67 10.98 41.92
C LEU A 7 23.40 9.43 41.93
N SER A 8 23.64 8.57 40.92
CA SER A 8 24.70 8.52 39.91
C SER A 8 24.42 7.51 38.77
N ILE A 9 24.89 7.81 37.54
CA ILE A 9 25.60 6.94 36.57
C ILE A 9 25.05 5.53 36.23
N PHE A 10 24.81 5.29 34.93
CA PHE A 10 25.53 4.21 34.22
C PHE A 10 26.03 4.71 32.84
N LEU A 11 27.35 4.68 32.65
CA LEU A 11 28.04 4.99 31.40
C LEU A 11 28.89 3.78 31.03
N VAL A 12 28.59 3.15 29.90
CA VAL A 12 29.53 2.27 29.20
C VAL A 12 29.47 2.62 27.71
N VAL A 13 30.58 3.12 27.19
CA VAL A 13 30.80 3.38 25.77
C VAL A 13 31.44 2.13 25.16
N THR A 14 30.83 1.57 24.11
CA THR A 14 31.51 0.68 23.16
C THR A 14 30.93 0.86 21.76
N MET A 15 31.81 0.72 20.76
CA MET A 15 31.54 0.96 19.33
C MET A 15 30.30 0.24 18.79
N GLY A 16 29.43 0.97 18.11
CA GLY A 16 28.24 0.41 17.45
C GLY A 16 27.13 1.44 17.27
N LEU A 17 27.30 2.37 16.32
CA LEU A 17 26.23 3.31 15.95
C LEU A 17 25.14 2.56 15.17
N VAL A 18 24.23 1.90 15.89
CA VAL A 18 22.91 1.55 15.37
C VAL A 18 21.89 2.35 16.16
N VAL A 19 21.58 3.55 15.66
CA VAL A 19 20.39 4.29 16.09
C VAL A 19 19.19 3.51 15.54
N VAL A 20 18.76 2.50 16.29
CA VAL A 20 17.46 1.87 16.07
C VAL A 20 16.43 2.93 16.44
N PHE A 21 15.97 3.68 15.43
CA PHE A 21 14.72 4.42 15.53
C PHE A 21 13.62 3.38 15.72
N ALA A 22 13.33 3.06 16.97
CA ALA A 22 12.11 2.37 17.37
C ALA A 22 10.94 3.32 17.06
N GLN A 23 10.53 3.32 15.80
CA GLN A 23 9.38 4.03 15.30
C GLN A 23 8.17 3.44 16.02
N GLN A 24 7.74 4.06 17.11
CA GLN A 24 6.52 3.68 17.80
C GLN A 24 5.40 3.76 16.78
N GLU A 25 4.86 2.61 16.38
CA GLU A 25 3.55 2.55 15.75
C GLU A 25 2.54 3.02 16.78
N LYS A 26 2.27 4.33 16.79
CA LYS A 26 1.19 4.94 17.56
C LYS A 26 -0.07 4.13 17.22
N PRO A 27 -0.79 3.54 18.19
CA PRO A 27 -2.02 2.84 17.90
C PRO A 27 -2.94 3.81 17.15
N ALA A 28 -3.52 3.35 16.04
CA ALA A 28 -4.36 4.19 15.19
C ALA A 28 -5.42 4.88 16.06
N ASP A 29 -5.45 6.22 16.00
CA ASP A 29 -6.44 7.02 16.72
C ASP A 29 -7.82 6.51 16.33
N LYS A 30 -8.59 5.98 17.29
CA LYS A 30 -9.87 5.33 16.98
C LYS A 30 -10.82 6.31 16.31
N ASP A 31 -10.78 7.56 16.74
CA ASP A 31 -11.55 8.68 16.21
C ASP A 31 -11.28 8.90 14.70
N LYS A 32 -10.08 8.56 14.21
CA LYS A 32 -9.70 8.65 12.79
C LYS A 32 -10.15 7.47 11.93
N LEU A 33 -10.78 6.45 12.50
CA LEU A 33 -11.31 5.32 11.74
C LEU A 33 -12.72 5.58 11.21
N ASP A 34 -13.52 6.37 11.92
CA ASP A 34 -14.88 6.73 11.51
C ASP A 34 -14.92 7.96 10.57
N GLU A 35 -13.79 8.68 10.43
CA GLU A 35 -13.61 9.73 9.41
C GLU A 35 -13.84 9.17 7.98
N ALA A 36 -14.57 9.93 7.16
CA ALA A 36 -14.65 9.70 5.72
C ALA A 36 -13.29 9.93 5.06
N ILE A 37 -12.88 9.03 4.16
CA ILE A 37 -11.63 9.20 3.40
C ILE A 37 -11.88 9.86 2.05
N VAL A 38 -10.88 10.57 1.55
CA VAL A 38 -10.85 11.06 0.17
C VAL A 38 -10.22 10.03 -0.78
N GLN A 39 -10.51 10.13 -2.07
CA GLN A 39 -10.02 9.17 -3.07
C GLN A 39 -8.49 9.05 -3.06
N GLY A 40 -7.78 10.15 -2.82
CA GLY A 40 -6.33 10.19 -2.74
C GLY A 40 -5.73 9.37 -1.58
N GLU A 41 -6.39 9.34 -0.42
CA GLU A 41 -5.99 8.46 0.69
C GLU A 41 -6.25 6.98 0.34
N PHE A 42 -7.39 6.70 -0.31
CA PHE A 42 -7.73 5.35 -0.76
C PHE A 42 -6.72 4.82 -1.78
N ALA A 43 -6.27 5.65 -2.73
CA ALA A 43 -5.22 5.28 -3.68
C ALA A 43 -3.94 4.81 -2.96
N ILE A 44 -3.50 5.52 -1.92
CA ILE A 44 -2.33 5.14 -1.10
C ILE A 44 -2.56 3.79 -0.40
N LEU A 45 -3.76 3.55 0.15
CA LEU A 45 -4.10 2.26 0.76
C LEU A 45 -4.11 1.13 -0.28
N TYR A 46 -4.60 1.39 -1.49
CA TYR A 46 -4.71 0.41 -2.57
C TYR A 46 -3.32 0.00 -3.10
N VAL A 47 -2.43 0.93 -3.43
CA VAL A 47 -1.05 0.57 -3.88
C VAL A 47 -0.27 -0.20 -2.81
N LYS A 48 -0.51 0.09 -1.52
CA LYS A 48 0.03 -0.68 -0.38
C LYS A 48 -0.58 -2.08 -0.27
N ALA A 49 -1.90 -2.23 -0.46
CA ALA A 49 -2.57 -3.53 -0.45
C ALA A 49 -2.12 -4.42 -1.62
N LEU A 50 -1.90 -3.82 -2.80
CA LEU A 50 -1.26 -4.44 -3.97
C LEU A 50 0.24 -4.70 -3.79
N ARG A 51 0.84 -4.32 -2.65
CA ARG A 51 2.26 -4.50 -2.32
C ARG A 51 3.23 -3.90 -3.35
N ILE A 52 2.82 -2.83 -4.04
CA ILE A 52 3.68 -2.14 -5.01
C ILE A 52 4.84 -1.48 -4.25
N PRO A 53 6.11 -1.68 -4.66
CA PRO A 53 7.26 -1.10 -3.98
C PRO A 53 7.15 0.41 -3.79
N THR A 54 7.30 0.87 -2.55
CA THR A 54 7.21 2.29 -2.18
C THR A 54 8.30 3.10 -2.88
N PRO A 55 7.96 4.20 -3.58
CA PRO A 55 8.95 5.05 -4.24
C PRO A 55 9.79 5.85 -3.22
N PRO A 56 10.96 6.37 -3.63
CA PRO A 56 11.73 7.31 -2.81
C PRO A 56 10.86 8.50 -2.39
N GLY A 57 10.83 8.82 -1.09
CA GLY A 57 9.95 9.86 -0.51
C GLY A 57 8.55 9.38 -0.11
N GLY A 58 8.15 8.15 -0.45
CA GLY A 58 6.86 7.58 -0.06
C GLY A 58 5.72 7.81 -1.05
N TRP A 59 4.61 7.11 -0.83
CA TRP A 59 3.39 7.30 -1.63
C TRP A 59 2.69 8.61 -1.28
N THR A 60 2.46 9.46 -2.28
CA THR A 60 1.57 10.62 -2.22
C THR A 60 0.24 10.27 -2.90
N PRO A 61 -0.84 11.03 -2.68
CA PRO A 61 -2.12 10.80 -3.35
C PRO A 61 -2.00 10.72 -4.88
N GLN A 62 -1.26 11.67 -5.47
CA GLN A 62 -1.05 11.73 -6.91
C GLN A 62 -0.18 10.58 -7.43
N SER A 63 0.93 10.23 -6.74
CA SER A 63 1.80 9.15 -7.23
C SER A 63 1.14 7.78 -7.10
N ALA A 64 0.33 7.56 -6.06
CA ALA A 64 -0.47 6.36 -5.91
C ALA A 64 -1.58 6.26 -6.98
N ALA A 65 -2.31 7.34 -7.25
CA ALA A 65 -3.32 7.39 -8.31
C ALA A 65 -2.72 7.12 -9.69
N ASN A 66 -1.62 7.79 -10.05
CA ASN A 66 -0.91 7.57 -11.31
C ASN A 66 -0.45 6.10 -11.48
N GLN A 67 0.00 5.46 -10.39
CA GLN A 67 0.41 4.06 -10.38
C GLN A 67 -0.77 3.09 -10.49
N LEU A 68 -1.97 3.45 -10.03
CA LEU A 68 -3.17 2.64 -10.24
C LEU A 68 -3.68 2.80 -11.68
N THR A 69 -3.70 4.02 -12.21
CA THR A 69 -4.07 4.30 -13.61
C THR A 69 -3.14 3.57 -14.60
N SER A 70 -1.83 3.48 -14.34
CA SER A 70 -0.91 2.72 -15.20
C SER A 70 -1.12 1.20 -15.14
N LEU A 71 -1.86 0.69 -14.16
CA LEU A 71 -2.33 -0.70 -14.07
C LEU A 71 -3.77 -0.87 -14.59
N GLY A 72 -4.37 0.18 -15.17
CA GLY A 72 -5.77 0.18 -15.64
C GLY A 72 -6.81 0.29 -14.52
N ILE A 73 -6.40 0.65 -13.30
CA ILE A 73 -7.28 0.81 -12.14
C ILE A 73 -7.57 2.29 -11.93
N GLU A 74 -8.70 2.75 -12.44
CA GLU A 74 -9.10 4.16 -12.39
C GLU A 74 -10.64 4.29 -12.24
N PRO A 75 -11.18 5.30 -11.53
CA PRO A 75 -12.61 5.56 -11.53
C PRO A 75 -13.08 5.98 -12.93
N LYS A 76 -14.34 5.68 -13.27
CA LYS A 76 -14.94 6.07 -14.57
C LYS A 76 -14.79 7.54 -14.98
N GLU A 77 -14.73 8.47 -14.01
CA GLU A 77 -14.56 9.92 -14.24
C GLU A 77 -13.13 10.43 -13.98
N GLY A 78 -12.15 9.52 -13.86
CA GLY A 78 -10.80 9.82 -13.41
C GLY A 78 -10.70 10.02 -11.89
N TRP A 79 -9.47 10.13 -11.39
CA TRP A 79 -9.20 10.36 -9.98
C TRP A 79 -9.50 11.80 -9.54
N LYS A 80 -10.31 11.95 -8.49
CA LYS A 80 -10.63 13.23 -7.84
C LYS A 80 -10.10 13.21 -6.41
N LEU A 81 -8.80 13.52 -6.27
CA LEU A 81 -8.01 13.14 -5.08
C LEU A 81 -8.51 13.69 -3.76
N ASP A 82 -9.06 14.91 -3.76
CA ASP A 82 -9.57 15.61 -2.57
C ASP A 82 -11.09 15.39 -2.34
N GLU A 83 -11.78 14.68 -3.24
CA GLU A 83 -13.20 14.35 -3.06
C GLU A 83 -13.36 13.14 -2.13
N ILE A 84 -14.42 13.15 -1.32
CA ILE A 84 -14.81 12.02 -0.47
C ILE A 84 -15.08 10.79 -1.35
N LEU A 85 -14.48 9.66 -0.97
CA LEU A 85 -14.73 8.38 -1.61
C LEU A 85 -16.15 7.89 -1.27
N THR A 86 -16.95 7.60 -2.28
CA THR A 86 -18.26 6.97 -2.11
C THR A 86 -18.16 5.45 -2.25
N GLU A 87 -19.12 4.71 -1.68
CA GLU A 87 -19.17 3.25 -1.81
C GLU A 87 -19.25 2.81 -3.29
N ALA A 88 -19.94 3.56 -4.15
CA ALA A 88 -19.97 3.30 -5.59
C ALA A 88 -18.56 3.34 -6.23
N VAL A 89 -17.78 4.39 -5.98
CA VAL A 89 -16.43 4.55 -6.54
C VAL A 89 -15.48 3.49 -5.97
N MET A 90 -15.58 3.19 -4.68
CA MET A 90 -14.79 2.12 -4.06
C MET A 90 -15.06 0.75 -4.69
N ILE A 91 -16.34 0.43 -4.95
CA ILE A 91 -16.75 -0.84 -5.54
C ILE A 91 -16.24 -0.97 -6.97
N ASP A 92 -16.34 0.09 -7.78
CA ASP A 92 -15.82 0.11 -9.16
C ASP A 92 -14.30 -0.16 -9.16
N LEU A 93 -13.56 0.54 -8.30
CA LEU A 93 -12.11 0.39 -8.13
C LEU A 93 -11.65 -1.01 -7.72
N VAL A 94 -12.36 -1.71 -6.82
CA VAL A 94 -11.97 -3.07 -6.38
C VAL A 94 -12.51 -4.19 -7.29
N LYS A 95 -13.47 -3.87 -8.16
CA LYS A 95 -13.99 -4.81 -9.17
C LYS A 95 -12.93 -5.19 -10.21
N TYR A 96 -12.01 -4.29 -10.56
CA TYR A 96 -10.90 -4.54 -11.48
C TYR A 96 -10.00 -5.71 -11.08
N ILE A 97 -9.83 -5.94 -9.77
CA ILE A 97 -9.05 -7.06 -9.21
C ILE A 97 -9.93 -8.27 -8.82
N GLY A 98 -11.17 -8.32 -9.33
CA GLY A 98 -12.08 -9.46 -9.19
C GLY A 98 -12.80 -9.57 -7.85
N ILE A 99 -12.88 -8.50 -7.04
CA ILE A 99 -13.64 -8.52 -5.78
C ILE A 99 -15.11 -8.13 -6.05
N PRO A 100 -16.08 -9.05 -5.84
CA PRO A 100 -17.50 -8.78 -6.10
C PRO A 100 -18.16 -8.10 -4.87
N LEU A 101 -17.98 -6.79 -4.75
CA LEU A 101 -18.74 -5.99 -3.78
C LEU A 101 -20.02 -5.39 -4.40
N PHE A 102 -21.02 -5.20 -3.56
CA PHE A 102 -22.29 -4.57 -3.89
C PHE A 102 -22.70 -3.63 -2.75
N THR A 103 -23.40 -2.54 -3.07
CA THR A 103 -24.00 -1.64 -2.08
C THR A 103 -25.43 -1.29 -2.45
N HIS A 104 -26.25 -1.03 -1.43
CA HIS A 104 -27.58 -0.42 -1.56
C HIS A 104 -27.55 1.10 -1.29
N LYS A 105 -26.37 1.68 -1.05
CA LYS A 105 -26.14 3.09 -0.71
C LYS A 105 -24.95 3.65 -1.51
N PRO A 106 -25.05 3.79 -2.84
CA PRO A 106 -23.94 4.16 -3.72
C PRO A 106 -23.25 5.47 -3.29
N ASP A 107 -24.03 6.46 -2.83
CA ASP A 107 -23.57 7.80 -2.45
C ASP A 107 -23.02 7.87 -1.01
N LYS A 108 -23.02 6.76 -0.27
CA LYS A 108 -22.53 6.75 1.12
C LYS A 108 -21.01 6.92 1.13
N ALA A 109 -20.53 7.85 1.95
CA ALA A 109 -19.12 8.04 2.21
C ALA A 109 -18.47 6.77 2.80
N VAL A 110 -17.29 6.43 2.30
CA VAL A 110 -16.44 5.35 2.81
C VAL A 110 -15.62 5.90 3.97
N THR A 111 -15.72 5.26 5.13
CA THR A 111 -14.88 5.59 6.28
C THR A 111 -13.52 4.90 6.18
N ARG A 112 -12.52 5.42 6.89
CA ARG A 112 -11.18 4.83 6.93
C ARG A 112 -11.21 3.40 7.49
N ALA A 113 -12.12 3.11 8.42
CA ALA A 113 -12.42 1.76 8.89
C ALA A 113 -12.89 0.83 7.76
N LEU A 114 -13.86 1.27 6.96
CA LEU A 114 -14.45 0.46 5.88
C LEU A 114 -13.42 0.14 4.80
N ALA A 115 -12.63 1.13 4.37
CA ALA A 115 -11.57 0.92 3.39
C ALA A 115 -10.53 -0.10 3.87
N ASN A 116 -10.01 0.06 5.10
CA ASN A 116 -9.07 -0.90 5.69
C ASN A 116 -9.70 -2.30 5.85
N TYR A 117 -10.98 -2.37 6.24
CA TYR A 117 -11.70 -3.64 6.32
C TYR A 117 -11.77 -4.35 4.97
N VAL A 118 -12.03 -3.64 3.86
CA VAL A 118 -12.03 -4.24 2.51
C VAL A 118 -10.66 -4.82 2.17
N PHE A 119 -9.58 -4.06 2.35
CA PHE A 119 -8.21 -4.55 2.05
C PHE A 119 -7.82 -5.76 2.92
N LEU A 120 -8.16 -5.77 4.21
CA LEU A 120 -7.91 -6.90 5.11
C LEU A 120 -8.79 -8.12 4.77
N ARG A 121 -10.08 -7.91 4.51
CA ARG A 121 -11.04 -8.99 4.22
C ARG A 121 -10.69 -9.74 2.94
N PHE A 122 -10.18 -9.03 1.93
CA PHE A 122 -9.88 -9.59 0.62
C PHE A 122 -8.37 -9.69 0.32
N GLU A 123 -7.48 -9.61 1.32
CA GLU A 123 -6.00 -9.60 1.17
C GLU A 123 -5.46 -10.72 0.26
N LYS A 124 -6.16 -11.87 0.18
CA LYS A 124 -5.82 -12.97 -0.74
C LYS A 124 -5.92 -12.58 -2.23
N PHE A 125 -6.92 -11.80 -2.63
CA PHE A 125 -7.09 -11.34 -4.02
C PHE A 125 -5.94 -10.42 -4.44
N PHE A 126 -5.58 -9.44 -3.59
CA PHE A 126 -4.46 -8.54 -3.84
C PHE A 126 -3.11 -9.30 -3.97
N ARG A 127 -2.91 -10.39 -3.22
CA ARG A 127 -1.75 -11.29 -3.38
C ARG A 127 -1.74 -12.08 -4.68
N VAL A 128 -2.90 -12.46 -5.22
CA VAL A 128 -3.00 -13.20 -6.49
C VAL A 128 -2.83 -12.26 -7.70
N PHE A 129 -3.08 -10.97 -7.53
CA PHE A 129 -2.88 -9.95 -8.58
C PHE A 129 -1.40 -9.51 -8.72
N GLN A 130 -0.56 -9.72 -7.71
CA GLN A 130 0.87 -9.38 -7.74
C GLN A 130 1.65 -9.98 -8.93
N PRO A 131 1.55 -11.29 -9.25
CA PRO A 131 2.17 -11.86 -10.45
C PRO A 131 1.77 -11.17 -11.76
N PHE A 132 0.54 -10.65 -11.87
CA PHE A 132 0.10 -9.90 -13.05
C PHE A 132 0.80 -8.53 -13.13
N ILE A 133 0.95 -7.84 -11.98
CA ILE A 133 1.73 -6.60 -11.87
C ILE A 133 3.21 -6.84 -12.20
N ASP A 134 3.82 -7.94 -11.74
CA ASP A 134 5.22 -8.24 -12.04
C ASP A 134 5.45 -8.55 -13.53
N THR A 135 4.52 -9.23 -14.20
CA THR A 135 4.56 -9.40 -15.67
C THR A 135 4.34 -8.10 -16.43
N THR A 136 3.38 -7.26 -16.05
CA THR A 136 3.10 -5.99 -16.77
C THR A 136 4.13 -4.89 -16.49
N SER A 137 4.79 -4.91 -15.33
CA SER A 137 5.88 -3.99 -14.99
C SER A 137 7.26 -4.44 -15.50
N GLY A 138 7.34 -5.54 -16.26
CA GLY A 138 8.59 -6.05 -16.83
C GLY A 138 9.58 -6.58 -15.79
N LYS A 139 9.12 -6.92 -14.58
CA LYS A 139 9.95 -7.44 -13.48
C LYS A 139 10.16 -8.94 -13.49
N THR A 140 9.53 -9.65 -14.43
CA THR A 140 9.79 -11.08 -14.66
C THR A 140 11.19 -11.30 -15.23
N ALA A 141 12.14 -11.53 -14.33
CA ALA A 141 13.39 -12.21 -14.67
C ALA A 141 13.06 -13.64 -15.10
N THR A 142 13.37 -13.97 -16.36
CA THR A 142 13.32 -15.37 -16.80
C THR A 142 14.60 -16.05 -16.35
N TYR A 143 14.49 -17.25 -15.80
CA TYR A 143 15.65 -18.03 -15.38
C TYR A 143 15.84 -19.20 -16.34
N ILE A 144 16.98 -19.24 -17.01
CA ILE A 144 17.43 -20.44 -17.71
C ILE A 144 18.20 -21.28 -16.70
N TYR A 145 17.74 -22.51 -16.47
CA TYR A 145 18.47 -23.47 -15.66
C TYR A 145 19.51 -24.17 -16.53
N GLN A 146 20.76 -23.76 -16.37
CA GLN A 146 21.90 -24.40 -17.02
C GLN A 146 22.70 -25.16 -15.96
N GLU A 147 22.85 -26.47 -16.13
CA GLU A 147 23.59 -27.36 -15.20
C GLU A 147 23.08 -27.28 -13.74
N GLY A 148 21.78 -27.03 -13.55
CA GLY A 148 21.14 -26.90 -12.24
C GLY A 148 21.28 -25.52 -11.58
N ASN A 149 22.07 -24.60 -12.15
CA ASN A 149 22.19 -23.23 -11.66
C ASN A 149 21.18 -22.31 -12.37
N PRO A 150 20.40 -21.49 -11.63
CA PRO A 150 19.50 -20.51 -12.24
C PRO A 150 20.28 -19.29 -12.73
N ILE A 151 20.35 -19.11 -14.05
CA ILE A 151 20.95 -17.93 -14.67
C ILE A 151 19.84 -16.92 -14.97
N PRO A 152 19.86 -15.70 -14.40
CA PRO A 152 18.91 -14.66 -14.75
C PRO A 152 19.21 -14.16 -16.16
N VAL A 153 18.32 -14.46 -17.11
CA VAL A 153 18.25 -13.69 -18.35
C VAL A 153 17.28 -12.52 -18.14
N GLY A 154 17.65 -11.37 -18.71
CA GLY A 154 16.91 -10.11 -18.54
C GLY A 154 15.46 -10.19 -19.02
N PRO A 155 14.65 -9.15 -18.78
CA PRO A 155 13.25 -9.13 -19.16
C PRO A 155 13.09 -9.41 -20.66
N VAL A 156 12.49 -10.55 -20.98
CA VAL A 156 12.10 -10.88 -22.34
C VAL A 156 10.83 -10.11 -22.66
N SER A 157 10.90 -9.16 -23.60
CA SER A 157 9.69 -8.59 -24.18
C SER A 157 8.88 -9.73 -24.82
N PRO A 158 7.54 -9.71 -24.72
CA PRO A 158 6.71 -10.57 -25.55
C PRO A 158 7.09 -10.33 -27.01
N ALA A 159 7.31 -11.40 -27.77
CA ALA A 159 7.38 -11.29 -29.22
C ALA A 159 6.02 -10.77 -29.71
N GLU A 160 6.02 -9.72 -30.53
CA GLU A 160 4.81 -9.26 -31.20
C GLU A 160 4.27 -10.38 -32.12
N PRO A 161 2.94 -10.54 -32.23
CA PRO A 161 2.30 -11.62 -32.97
C PRO A 161 2.39 -11.47 -34.51
#